data_AF-A0A1Q3DI72-F1
#
_entry.id   AF-A0A1Q3DI72-F1
#
_cell.length_a   1.000
_cell.length_b   1.000
_cell.length_c   1.000
_cell.angle_alpha   90.00
_cell.angle_beta   90.00
_cell.angle_gamma   90.00
#
_symmetry.space_group_name_H-M   'P 1'
#
loop_
_entity.id
_entity.type
_entity.pdbx_description
1 polymer ?
#
loop_
_entity_poly.entity_id
_entity_poly.type
_entity_poly.pdbx_seq_one_letter_code
_entity_poly.pdbx_strand_id
1 'polypeptide(L)'
;IQLLDEKTIKELAKNFKYIHFALFEVTIKPLTRQGLNTSILACLRDARHLNFDDSLVGAIETSLCNGPVYFDGYPDLIISLTDKNILETLKINIKLHGYNMLPGSEIVAIIHHVHYKATNSICAKSLVNLSKGETTTMKCVTNDSNILIPQKIKWSDINIPDDWSIQSDTIAPNEENIENTSLHSITQNEEGLVKNRFDKT
;
A
#
# COMPACT_ATOMS: atom_id res chain seq x y z
N ILE A 1 -0.05 3.47 6.07
CA ILE A 1 0.02 2.25 6.91
C ILE A 1 1.46 2.11 7.42
N GLN A 2 1.65 1.93 8.73
CA GLN A 2 2.97 1.69 9.34
C GLN A 2 3.40 0.25 9.14
N LEU A 3 4.66 0.02 8.73
CA LEU A 3 5.20 -1.30 8.42
C LEU A 3 6.18 -1.83 9.48
N LEU A 4 6.48 -1.05 10.52
CA LEU A 4 7.31 -1.48 11.64
C LEU A 4 6.47 -1.79 12.86
N ASP A 5 6.84 -2.86 13.56
CA ASP A 5 6.24 -3.24 14.83
C ASP A 5 7.03 -2.66 16.01
N GLU A 6 6.34 -1.95 16.90
CA GLU A 6 6.94 -1.28 18.05
C GLU A 6 7.61 -2.27 19.00
N LYS A 7 7.01 -3.44 19.21
CA LYS A 7 7.56 -4.47 20.10
C LYS A 7 8.91 -4.97 19.57
N THR A 8 9.00 -5.24 18.27
CA THR A 8 10.22 -5.67 17.60
C THR A 8 11.32 -4.62 17.73
N ILE A 9 11.00 -3.34 17.49
CA ILE A 9 11.97 -2.24 17.64
C ILE A 9 12.49 -2.14 19.08
N LYS A 10 11.60 -2.19 20.07
CA LYS A 10 11.98 -2.17 21.49
C LYS A 10 12.87 -3.34 21.88
N GLU A 11 12.62 -4.53 21.33
CA GLU A 11 13.44 -5.70 21.61
C GLU A 11 14.86 -5.54 21.03
N LEU A 12 14.99 -5.07 19.80
CA LEU A 12 16.28 -4.83 19.16
C LEU A 12 17.09 -3.76 19.89
N ALA A 13 16.43 -2.69 20.36
CA ALA A 13 17.06 -1.58 21.07
C ALA A 13 17.76 -1.98 22.38
N LYS A 14 17.46 -3.16 22.93
CA LYS A 14 18.14 -3.68 24.14
C LYS A 14 19.59 -4.05 23.89
N ASN A 15 19.92 -4.52 22.68
CA ASN A 15 21.23 -5.11 22.37
C ASN A 15 21.98 -4.36 21.25
N PHE A 16 21.26 -3.55 20.47
CA PHE A 16 21.79 -2.86 19.30
C PHE A 16 21.51 -1.37 19.34
N LYS A 17 22.42 -0.58 18.78
CA LYS A 17 22.28 0.88 18.64
C LYS A 17 21.57 1.28 17.36
N TYR A 18 21.75 0.51 16.30
CA TYR A 18 21.26 0.84 14.96
C TYR A 18 20.55 -0.33 14.30
N ILE A 19 19.70 0.00 13.35
CA ILE A 19 19.09 -0.92 12.40
C ILE A 19 19.41 -0.44 11.00
N HIS A 20 19.87 -1.35 10.15
CA HIS A 20 20.07 -1.12 8.71
C HIS A 20 18.94 -1.81 7.96
N PHE A 21 18.15 -1.05 7.23
CA PHE A 21 17.08 -1.54 6.37
C PHE A 21 17.59 -1.71 4.94
N ALA A 22 17.71 -2.96 4.50
CA ALA A 22 18.30 -3.29 3.20
C ALA A 22 17.25 -3.45 2.09
N LEU A 23 16.11 -4.07 2.40
CA LEU A 23 15.06 -4.41 1.42
C LEU A 23 13.68 -4.46 2.10
N PHE A 24 12.68 -3.99 1.36
CA PHE A 24 11.26 -4.13 1.64
C PHE A 24 10.58 -4.83 0.48
N GLU A 25 9.92 -5.93 0.77
CA GLU A 25 9.09 -6.62 -0.20
C GLU A 25 7.64 -6.33 0.17
N VAL A 26 6.86 -5.85 -0.80
CA VAL A 26 5.44 -5.58 -0.61
C VAL A 26 4.64 -6.40 -1.62
N THR A 27 3.71 -7.18 -1.09
CA THR A 27 2.68 -7.87 -1.87
C THR A 27 1.33 -7.22 -1.61
N ILE A 28 0.64 -6.88 -2.68
CA ILE A 28 -0.72 -6.33 -2.66
C ILE A 28 -1.62 -7.37 -3.29
N LYS A 29 -2.49 -7.98 -2.49
CA LYS A 29 -3.42 -9.02 -2.93
C LYS A 29 -4.84 -8.47 -2.98
N PRO A 30 -5.49 -8.41 -4.16
CA PRO A 30 -6.91 -8.07 -4.21
C PRO A 30 -7.72 -9.17 -3.50
N LEU A 31 -8.70 -8.75 -2.69
CA LEU A 31 -9.67 -9.64 -2.04
C LEU A 31 -10.99 -9.72 -2.82
N THR A 32 -10.96 -9.26 -4.07
CA THR A 32 -12.07 -9.30 -5.02
C THR A 32 -11.78 -10.29 -6.14
N ARG A 33 -12.82 -10.68 -6.90
CA ARG A 33 -12.65 -11.50 -8.09
C ARG A 33 -11.71 -10.83 -9.10
N GLN A 34 -10.98 -11.64 -9.86
CA GLN A 34 -10.17 -11.18 -11.00
C GLN A 34 -11.06 -10.61 -12.12
N GLY A 35 -10.45 -9.82 -12.99
CA GLY A 35 -11.09 -9.22 -14.16
C GLY A 35 -11.87 -7.92 -13.88
N LEU A 36 -11.88 -7.43 -12.64
CA LEU A 36 -12.43 -6.10 -12.35
C LEU A 36 -11.50 -5.01 -12.89
N ASN A 37 -12.08 -3.93 -13.42
CA ASN A 37 -11.33 -2.74 -13.80
C ASN A 37 -10.98 -1.91 -12.56
N THR A 38 -10.08 -2.44 -11.74
CA THR A 38 -9.58 -1.80 -10.54
C THR A 38 -8.08 -1.59 -10.65
N SER A 39 -7.60 -0.54 -9.99
CA SER A 39 -6.18 -0.22 -9.92
C SER A 39 -5.79 0.31 -8.56
N ILE A 40 -4.49 0.33 -8.35
CA ILE A 40 -3.87 0.81 -7.13
C ILE A 40 -2.68 1.70 -7.48
N LEU A 41 -2.55 2.78 -6.72
CA LEU A 41 -1.32 3.53 -6.56
C LEU A 41 -0.79 3.27 -5.15
N ALA A 42 0.42 2.73 -5.05
CA ALA A 42 1.07 2.43 -3.78
C ALA A 42 2.46 3.07 -3.72
N CYS A 43 2.74 3.80 -2.65
CA CYS A 43 4.02 4.48 -2.42
C CYS A 43 4.61 4.03 -1.09
N LEU A 44 5.76 3.37 -1.13
CA LEU A 44 6.60 3.08 0.02
C LEU A 44 7.52 4.29 0.28
N ARG A 45 7.55 4.77 1.52
CA ARG A 45 8.31 5.98 1.87
C ARG A 45 8.90 5.96 3.28
N ASP A 46 9.94 6.77 3.44
CA ASP A 46 10.41 7.27 4.72
C ASP A 46 9.64 8.51 5.16
N ALA A 47 8.57 8.28 5.93
CA ALA A 47 7.65 9.35 6.34
C ALA A 47 8.25 10.31 7.37
N ARG A 48 9.50 10.12 7.81
CA ARG A 48 10.23 11.12 8.59
C ARG A 48 10.59 12.35 7.73
N HIS A 49 10.73 12.17 6.41
CA HIS A 49 10.89 13.27 5.46
C HIS A 49 9.54 13.97 5.23
N LEU A 50 9.49 15.28 5.49
CA LEU A 50 8.28 16.09 5.29
C LEU A 50 7.98 16.31 3.80
N ASN A 51 9.01 16.49 2.98
CA ASN A 51 8.87 16.53 1.53
C ASN A 51 8.54 15.12 1.01
N PHE A 52 7.47 15.00 0.23
CA PHE A 52 6.99 13.70 -0.26
C PHE A 52 7.99 13.06 -1.23
N ASP A 53 8.55 13.82 -2.17
CA ASP A 53 9.46 13.29 -3.19
C ASP A 53 10.78 12.79 -2.58
N ASP A 54 11.28 13.49 -1.56
CA ASP A 54 12.46 13.07 -0.80
C ASP A 54 12.20 11.84 0.06
N SER A 55 10.94 11.59 0.42
CA SER A 55 10.55 10.45 1.23
C SER A 55 10.43 9.15 0.43
N LEU A 56 10.25 9.22 -0.88
CA LEU A 56 9.93 8.05 -1.70
C LEU A 56 11.08 7.04 -1.72
N VAL A 57 10.73 5.79 -1.41
CA VAL A 57 11.62 4.62 -1.51
C VAL A 57 11.22 3.75 -2.70
N GLY A 58 9.91 3.67 -2.98
CA GLY A 58 9.39 3.00 -4.17
C GLY A 58 7.94 3.37 -4.42
N ALA A 59 7.53 3.36 -5.68
CA ALA A 59 6.17 3.67 -6.08
C ALA A 59 5.74 2.76 -7.22
N ILE A 60 4.46 2.36 -7.21
CA ILE A 60 3.83 1.61 -8.28
C ILE A 60 2.43 2.14 -8.56
N GLU A 61 2.06 2.20 -9.83
CA GLU A 61 0.68 2.33 -10.27
C GLU A 61 0.38 1.14 -11.20
N THR A 62 -0.63 0.36 -10.87
CA THR A 62 -0.95 -0.83 -11.67
C THR A 62 -2.38 -1.29 -11.48
N SER A 63 -2.87 -2.08 -12.45
CA SER A 63 -4.16 -2.75 -12.33
C SER A 63 -4.07 -3.95 -11.39
N LEU A 64 -5.13 -4.17 -10.60
CA LEU A 64 -5.31 -5.36 -9.77
C LEU A 64 -6.18 -6.42 -10.48
N CYS A 65 -6.53 -6.21 -11.75
CA CYS A 65 -7.42 -7.09 -12.52
C CYS A 65 -6.88 -8.52 -12.66
N ASN A 66 -5.56 -8.69 -12.74
CA ASN A 66 -4.90 -9.96 -12.98
C ASN A 66 -4.42 -10.66 -11.70
N GLY A 67 -4.79 -10.15 -10.52
CA GLY A 67 -4.44 -10.73 -9.23
C GLY A 67 -3.38 -9.93 -8.46
N PRO A 68 -2.59 -10.59 -7.60
CA PRO A 68 -1.65 -9.92 -6.73
C PRO A 68 -0.52 -9.21 -7.48
N VAL A 69 0.00 -8.15 -6.86
CA VAL A 69 1.13 -7.37 -7.35
C VAL A 69 2.25 -7.37 -6.32
N TYR A 70 3.48 -7.42 -6.80
CA TYR A 70 4.70 -7.50 -6.01
C TYR A 70 5.65 -6.36 -6.40
N PHE A 71 6.20 -5.67 -5.42
CA PHE A 71 7.28 -4.72 -5.66
C PHE A 71 8.24 -4.61 -4.48
N ASP A 72 9.46 -4.24 -4.83
CA ASP A 72 10.57 -4.13 -3.89
C ASP A 72 10.97 -2.67 -3.70
N GLY A 73 11.28 -2.31 -2.46
CA GLY A 73 11.86 -1.03 -2.08
C GLY A 73 13.21 -1.24 -1.41
N TYR A 74 14.20 -0.45 -1.83
CA TYR A 74 15.57 -0.57 -1.35
C TYR A 74 16.05 0.77 -0.81
N PRO A 75 15.74 1.11 0.45
CA PRO A 75 16.13 2.39 1.01
C PRO A 75 17.63 2.45 1.36
N ASP A 76 18.28 1.30 1.58
CA ASP A 76 19.67 1.18 2.05
C ASP A 76 19.99 2.15 3.21
N LEU A 77 19.13 2.12 4.23
CA LEU A 77 19.03 3.17 5.23
C LEU A 77 19.39 2.67 6.62
N ILE A 78 20.30 3.37 7.31
CA ILE A 78 20.68 3.09 8.71
C ILE A 78 20.02 4.09 9.64
N ILE A 79 19.41 3.60 10.72
CA ILE A 79 18.68 4.43 11.70
C ILE A 79 19.06 4.03 13.11
N SER A 80 19.11 5.01 14.01
CA SER A 80 19.25 4.75 15.44
C SER A 80 18.00 4.07 15.99
N LEU A 81 18.16 2.97 16.74
CA LEU A 81 17.06 2.30 17.43
C LEU A 81 16.44 3.16 18.54
N THR A 82 17.07 4.28 18.90
CA THR A 82 16.54 5.28 19.84
C THR A 82 15.95 6.52 19.14
N ASP A 83 15.86 6.53 17.81
CA ASP A 83 15.18 7.60 17.07
C ASP A 83 13.71 7.64 17.48
N LYS A 84 13.25 8.81 17.93
CA LYS A 84 11.87 9.02 18.40
C LYS A 84 10.83 8.77 17.31
N ASN A 85 11.22 8.92 16.05
CA ASN A 85 10.36 8.76 14.88
C ASN A 85 10.66 7.47 14.12
N ILE A 86 11.35 6.48 14.72
CA ILE A 86 11.72 5.25 14.02
C ILE A 86 10.52 4.52 13.41
N LEU A 87 9.35 4.54 14.06
CA LEU A 87 8.13 3.92 13.54
C LEU A 87 7.56 4.63 12.29
N GLU A 88 7.94 5.89 12.08
CA GLU A 88 7.58 6.69 10.90
C GLU A 88 8.47 6.37 9.69
N THR A 89 9.58 5.65 9.89
CA THR A 89 10.54 5.35 8.82
C THR A 89 9.93 4.60 7.66
N LEU A 90 8.94 3.74 7.88
CA LEU A 90 8.44 2.86 6.82
C LEU A 90 6.95 2.87 6.82
N LYS A 91 6.42 3.68 5.90
CA LYS A 91 5.00 3.76 5.63
C LYS A 91 4.72 3.44 4.18
N ILE A 92 3.62 2.73 3.97
CA ILE A 92 3.01 2.58 2.66
C ILE A 92 1.74 3.43 2.60
N ASN A 93 1.66 4.27 1.58
CA ASN A 93 0.46 5.03 1.22
C ASN A 93 -0.20 4.34 0.04
N ILE A 94 -1.52 4.18 0.11
CA ILE A 94 -2.29 3.45 -0.89
C ILE A 94 -3.51 4.28 -1.28
N LYS A 95 -3.77 4.34 -2.58
CA LYS A 95 -5.02 4.82 -3.16
C LYS A 95 -5.55 3.78 -4.13
N LEU A 96 -6.81 3.45 -3.95
CA LEU A 96 -7.52 2.47 -4.75
C LEU A 96 -8.47 3.17 -5.70
N HIS A 97 -8.63 2.63 -6.90
CA HIS A 97 -9.52 3.16 -7.93
C HIS A 97 -10.38 2.05 -8.54
N GLY A 98 -11.60 2.40 -8.94
CA GLY A 98 -12.56 1.48 -9.57
C GLY A 98 -13.31 0.54 -8.62
N TYR A 99 -13.08 0.63 -7.30
CA TYR A 99 -13.83 -0.16 -6.32
C TYR A 99 -15.16 0.50 -5.97
N ASN A 100 -16.26 -0.15 -6.36
CA ASN A 100 -17.62 0.20 -5.95
C ASN A 100 -18.18 -0.91 -5.05
N MET A 101 -17.85 -0.84 -3.76
CA MET A 101 -18.20 -1.85 -2.75
C MET A 101 -18.85 -1.20 -1.53
N LEU A 102 -19.57 -1.99 -0.74
CA LEU A 102 -20.20 -1.50 0.47
C LEU A 102 -19.16 -0.94 1.46
N PRO A 103 -19.47 0.15 2.18
CA PRO A 103 -18.59 0.69 3.21
C PRO A 103 -18.16 -0.39 4.21
N GLY A 104 -16.89 -0.35 4.63
CA GLY A 104 -16.30 -1.35 5.54
C GLY A 104 -15.85 -2.65 4.88
N SER A 105 -16.05 -2.83 3.57
CA SER A 105 -15.54 -3.99 2.86
C SER A 105 -14.01 -4.00 2.82
N GLU A 106 -13.41 -5.13 3.16
CA GLU A 106 -11.97 -5.36 3.00
C GLU A 106 -11.67 -5.74 1.53
N ILE A 107 -11.09 -4.82 0.77
CA ILE A 107 -10.93 -4.96 -0.69
C ILE A 107 -9.54 -5.38 -1.15
N VAL A 108 -8.53 -5.15 -0.32
CA VAL A 108 -7.12 -5.46 -0.60
C VAL A 108 -6.42 -5.86 0.70
N ALA A 109 -5.59 -6.91 0.64
CA ALA A 109 -4.66 -7.27 1.68
C ALA A 109 -3.24 -6.85 1.31
N ILE A 110 -2.49 -6.35 2.29
CA ILE A 110 -1.09 -5.94 2.13
C ILE A 110 -0.24 -6.85 2.99
N ILE A 111 0.68 -7.56 2.35
CA ILE A 111 1.64 -8.44 3.01
C ILE A 111 3.01 -7.81 2.77
N HIS A 112 3.83 -7.69 3.80
CA HIS A 112 5.14 -7.06 3.69
C HIS A 112 6.20 -7.86 4.43
N HIS A 113 7.43 -7.84 3.90
CA HIS A 113 8.61 -8.34 4.57
C HIS A 113 9.66 -7.25 4.67
N VAL A 114 10.27 -7.14 5.84
CA VAL A 114 11.33 -6.18 6.14
C VAL A 114 12.64 -6.92 6.35
N HIS A 115 13.59 -6.71 5.45
CA HIS A 115 14.92 -7.27 5.55
C HIS A 115 15.85 -6.25 6.19
N TYR A 116 16.32 -6.57 7.40
CA TYR A 116 17.14 -5.66 8.17
C TYR A 116 18.30 -6.35 8.88
N LYS A 117 19.29 -5.55 9.28
CA LYS A 117 20.39 -5.95 10.13
C LYS A 117 20.49 -5.00 11.32
N ALA A 118 20.29 -5.53 12.53
CA ALA A 118 20.58 -4.79 13.76
C ALA A 118 22.09 -4.81 14.02
N THR A 119 22.67 -3.67 14.41
CA THR A 119 24.12 -3.51 14.54
C THR A 119 24.52 -2.40 15.52
N ASN A 120 25.74 -2.49 16.02
CA ASN A 120 26.38 -1.46 16.84
C ASN A 120 27.39 -0.60 16.04
N SER A 121 27.53 -0.85 14.74
CA SER A 121 28.44 -0.15 13.83
C SER A 121 27.69 0.46 12.63
N ILE A 122 28.16 1.58 12.09
CA ILE A 122 27.51 2.30 10.98
C ILE A 122 28.02 1.82 9.59
N CYS A 123 28.82 0.75 9.53
CA CYS A 123 29.49 0.31 8.29
C CYS A 123 28.67 -0.64 7.40
N ALA A 124 27.34 -0.72 7.58
CA ALA A 124 26.51 -1.58 6.74
C ALA A 124 26.26 -0.91 5.37
N LYS A 125 26.40 -1.67 4.29
CA LYS A 125 26.10 -1.22 2.92
C LYS A 125 25.36 -2.33 2.19
N SER A 126 24.31 -1.98 1.46
CA SER A 126 23.70 -2.89 0.49
C SER A 126 24.62 -3.08 -0.72
N LEU A 127 24.60 -4.29 -1.30
CA LEU A 127 25.31 -4.60 -2.56
C LEU A 127 24.50 -4.21 -3.80
N VAL A 128 23.25 -3.76 -3.63
CA VAL A 128 22.34 -3.45 -4.73
C VAL A 128 22.56 -2.02 -5.20
N ASN A 129 22.98 -1.84 -6.46
CA ASN A 129 23.07 -0.53 -7.11
C ASN A 129 21.69 -0.11 -7.63
N LEU A 130 20.97 0.75 -6.90
CA LEU A 130 19.75 1.39 -7.40
C LEU A 130 19.98 2.86 -7.68
N SER A 131 19.32 3.36 -8.73
CA SER A 131 19.16 4.77 -8.99
C SER A 131 17.88 5.27 -8.34
N LYS A 132 17.96 6.44 -7.68
CA LYS A 132 16.76 7.21 -7.26
C LYS A 132 15.82 7.36 -8.45
N GLY A 133 14.52 7.21 -8.24
CA GLY A 133 13.54 7.34 -9.32
C GLY A 133 13.11 6.02 -9.96
N GLU A 134 13.54 4.87 -9.45
CA GLU A 134 13.16 3.55 -9.98
C GLU A 134 12.52 2.67 -8.91
N THR A 135 11.60 1.80 -9.32
CA THR A 135 11.06 0.72 -8.49
C THR A 135 11.12 -0.60 -9.25
N THR A 136 11.62 -1.64 -8.59
CA THR A 136 11.62 -2.99 -9.14
C THR A 136 10.29 -3.65 -8.80
N THR A 137 9.51 -3.97 -9.82
CA THR A 137 8.29 -4.77 -9.69
C THR A 137 8.56 -6.18 -10.15
N MET A 138 7.87 -7.14 -9.55
CA MET A 138 7.96 -8.55 -9.94
C MET A 138 6.68 -8.90 -10.69
N LYS A 139 6.80 -9.13 -11.99
CA LYS A 139 5.67 -9.46 -12.87
C LYS A 139 5.68 -10.95 -13.19
N CYS A 140 4.55 -11.64 -13.02
CA CYS A 140 4.43 -13.00 -13.51
C CYS A 140 4.49 -13.04 -15.05
N VAL A 141 5.20 -14.02 -15.61
CA VAL A 141 5.27 -14.23 -17.07
C VAL A 141 3.88 -14.53 -17.65
N THR A 142 3.09 -15.30 -16.91
CA THR A 142 1.69 -15.63 -17.19
C THR A 142 0.92 -15.77 -15.88
N ASN A 143 -0.42 -15.65 -15.93
CA ASN A 143 -1.27 -15.72 -14.72
C ASN A 143 -1.12 -17.02 -13.92
N ASP A 144 -0.69 -18.11 -14.58
CA ASP A 144 -0.56 -19.46 -13.99
C ASP A 144 0.90 -19.87 -13.72
N SER A 145 1.88 -19.02 -14.01
CA SER A 145 3.30 -19.33 -13.82
C SER A 145 3.84 -18.79 -12.50
N ASN A 146 4.62 -19.62 -11.79
CA ASN A 146 5.41 -19.19 -10.62
C ASN A 146 6.68 -18.40 -10.99
N ILE A 147 6.88 -18.07 -12.27
CA ILE A 147 8.05 -17.34 -12.75
C ILE A 147 7.75 -15.85 -12.66
N LEU A 148 8.46 -15.17 -11.76
CA LEU A 148 8.44 -13.72 -11.61
C LEU A 148 9.66 -13.12 -12.34
N ILE A 149 9.41 -12.18 -13.24
CA ILE A 149 10.46 -11.40 -13.92
C ILE A 149 10.54 -10.02 -13.26
N PRO A 150 11.74 -9.57 -12.84
CA PRO A 150 11.94 -8.21 -12.37
C PRO A 150 11.79 -7.22 -13.52
N GLN A 151 10.94 -6.21 -13.32
CA GLN A 151 10.75 -5.09 -14.22
C GLN A 151 11.03 -3.79 -13.47
N LYS A 152 11.87 -2.92 -14.04
CA LYS A 152 12.09 -1.58 -13.51
C LYS A 152 11.04 -0.62 -14.03
N ILE A 153 10.39 0.11 -13.14
CA ILE A 153 9.46 1.20 -13.44
C ILE A 153 10.12 2.50 -12.99
N LYS A 154 10.13 3.52 -13.85
CA LYS A 154 10.59 4.85 -13.48
C LYS A 154 9.45 5.62 -12.82
N TRP A 155 9.75 6.37 -11.77
CA TRP A 155 8.74 7.19 -11.09
C TRP A 155 8.20 8.30 -11.98
N SER A 156 8.96 8.75 -12.98
CA SER A 156 8.49 9.69 -14.01
C SER A 156 7.33 9.16 -14.86
N ASP A 157 7.20 7.83 -14.95
CA ASP A 157 6.16 7.17 -15.74
C ASP A 157 4.90 6.89 -14.89
N ILE A 158 4.94 7.24 -13.59
CA ILE A 158 3.85 7.08 -12.63
C ILE A 158 3.16 8.44 -12.47
N ASN A 159 1.84 8.48 -12.58
CA ASN A 159 1.10 9.70 -12.29
C ASN A 159 0.94 9.87 -10.76
N ILE A 160 1.98 10.40 -10.12
CA ILE A 160 1.90 10.84 -8.73
C ILE A 160 0.98 12.07 -8.70
N PRO A 161 -0.16 12.04 -7.99
CA PRO A 161 -1.07 13.19 -7.94
C PRO A 161 -0.40 14.41 -7.31
N ASP A 162 -0.65 15.61 -7.86
CA ASP A 162 -0.13 16.88 -7.32
C ASP A 162 -0.62 17.16 -5.89
N ASP A 163 -1.86 16.74 -5.58
CA ASP A 163 -2.44 16.83 -4.24
C ASP A 163 -2.77 15.44 -3.69
N TRP A 164 -2.08 15.08 -2.60
CA TRP A 164 -2.34 13.88 -1.81
C TRP A 164 -2.77 14.26 -0.40
N SER A 165 -4.03 14.67 -0.23
CA SER A 165 -4.58 14.91 1.10
C SER A 165 -4.91 13.57 1.77
N ILE A 166 -4.02 13.11 2.65
CA ILE A 166 -4.40 12.12 3.67
C ILE A 166 -5.14 12.93 4.72
N GLN A 167 -6.44 13.18 4.52
CA GLN A 167 -7.25 13.46 5.68
C GLN A 167 -7.18 12.19 6.51
N SER A 168 -6.62 12.30 7.72
CA SER A 168 -6.88 11.31 8.74
C SER A 168 -8.39 11.22 8.85
N ASP A 169 -8.99 10.08 8.51
CA ASP A 169 -10.40 9.82 8.72
C ASP A 169 -10.70 9.78 10.22
N THR A 170 -10.68 10.94 10.85
CA THR A 170 -11.66 11.27 11.88
C THR A 170 -12.80 11.94 11.13
N ILE A 171 -13.55 11.16 10.35
CA ILE A 171 -14.85 11.59 9.88
C ILE A 171 -15.74 11.63 11.13
N ALA A 172 -15.87 12.81 11.74
CA ALA A 172 -17.13 13.12 12.39
C ALA A 172 -18.20 13.02 11.29
N PRO A 173 -19.30 12.28 11.50
CA PRO A 173 -20.31 12.15 10.46
C PRO A 173 -20.89 13.54 10.21
N ASN A 174 -20.64 14.08 9.01
CA ASN A 174 -21.43 15.18 8.50
C ASN A 174 -22.84 14.63 8.24
N GLU A 175 -23.80 15.09 9.02
CA GLU A 175 -25.22 14.91 8.75
C GLU A 175 -25.57 15.69 7.47
N GLU A 176 -25.38 15.06 6.31
CA GLU A 176 -26.17 15.44 5.14
C GLU A 176 -27.55 14.81 5.28
N ASN A 177 -28.57 15.66 5.43
CA ASN A 177 -29.97 15.27 5.35
C ASN A 177 -30.24 14.67 3.96
N ILE A 178 -30.11 13.35 3.83
CA ILE A 178 -30.60 12.60 2.69
C ILE A 178 -32.13 12.58 2.82
N GLU A 179 -32.84 13.23 1.89
CA GLU A 179 -34.29 13.06 1.78
C GLU A 179 -34.59 11.56 1.55
N ASN A 180 -35.34 10.98 2.49
CA ASN A 180 -35.70 9.57 2.48
C ASN A 180 -36.49 9.23 1.20
N THR A 181 -35.86 8.53 0.27
CA THR A 181 -36.58 7.82 -0.79
C THR A 181 -37.00 6.46 -0.22
N SER A 182 -38.26 6.33 0.20
CA SER A 182 -38.75 5.09 0.78
C SER A 182 -38.80 3.98 -0.30
N LEU A 183 -38.19 2.85 0.02
CA LEU A 183 -38.20 1.64 -0.80
C LEU A 183 -39.63 1.09 -0.91
N HIS A 184 -40.16 1.02 -2.13
CA HIS A 184 -41.56 0.64 -2.36
C HIS A 184 -41.76 -0.88 -2.31
N SER A 185 -40.89 -1.63 -2.98
CA SER A 185 -40.87 -3.09 -2.89
C SER A 185 -39.57 -3.71 -3.42
N ILE A 186 -39.24 -4.88 -2.88
CA ILE A 186 -38.20 -5.78 -3.36
C ILE A 186 -38.90 -7.09 -3.75
N THR A 187 -38.66 -7.56 -4.98
CA THR A 187 -39.10 -8.90 -5.40
C THR A 187 -37.91 -9.66 -5.98
N GLN A 188 -37.83 -10.93 -5.61
CA GLN A 188 -36.82 -11.87 -6.06
C GLN A 188 -37.52 -13.06 -6.72
N ASN A 189 -37.10 -13.43 -7.93
CA ASN A 189 -37.64 -14.61 -8.60
C ASN A 189 -36.87 -15.88 -8.17
N GLU A 190 -37.40 -17.05 -8.54
CA GLU A 190 -36.81 -18.36 -8.19
C GLU A 190 -35.42 -18.60 -8.81
N GLU A 191 -35.02 -17.76 -9.77
CA GLU A 191 -33.68 -17.75 -10.40
C GLU A 191 -32.69 -16.80 -9.67
N GLY A 192 -33.12 -16.13 -8.61
CA GLY A 192 -32.27 -15.32 -7.74
C GLY A 192 -32.03 -13.89 -8.21
N LEU A 193 -32.69 -13.41 -9.27
CA LEU A 193 -32.61 -12.02 -9.71
C LEU A 193 -33.49 -11.12 -8.85
N VAL A 194 -32.90 -10.04 -8.33
CA VAL A 194 -33.57 -9.07 -7.45
C VAL A 194 -33.85 -7.79 -8.21
N LYS A 195 -35.11 -7.32 -8.16
CA LYS A 195 -35.52 -6.04 -8.74
C LYS A 195 -36.05 -5.11 -7.64
N ASN A 196 -35.47 -3.91 -7.57
CA ASN A 196 -35.84 -2.89 -6.60
C ASN A 196 -36.61 -1.77 -7.30
N ARG A 197 -37.72 -1.33 -6.70
CA ARG A 197 -38.49 -0.18 -7.16
C ARG A 197 -38.54 0.88 -6.06
N PHE A 198 -38.25 2.12 -6.43
CA PHE A 198 -38.30 3.28 -5.55
C PHE A 198 -39.43 4.20 -5.99
N ASP A 199 -40.16 4.78 -5.03
CA ASP A 199 -41.12 5.84 -5.31
C ASP A 199 -40.34 7.15 -5.53
N LYS A 200 -40.67 7.87 -6.60
CA LYS A 200 -40.21 9.25 -6.77
C LYS A 200 -41.28 10.16 -6.18
N THR A 201 -40.91 10.96 -5.19
CA THR A 201 -41.65 12.17 -4.84
C THR A 201 -41.17 13.31 -5.73
#